data_AF-A0A535R6H5-F1
#
_entry.id   AF-A0A535R6H5-F1
#
_cell.length_a   1.000
_cell.length_b   1.000
_cell.length_c   1.000
_cell.angle_alpha   90.00
_cell.angle_beta   90.00
_cell.angle_gamma   90.00
#
_symmetry.space_group_name_H-M   'P 1'
#
loop_
_entity.id
_entity.type
_entity.pdbx_description
1 polymer ?
#
loop_
_entity_poly.entity_id
_entity_poly.type
_entity_poly.pdbx_seq_one_letter_code
_entity_poly.pdbx_strand_id
1 'polypeptide(L)'
;MWLGLFVASQLADLLTTALSLRFGGLEANPLASGIIAGGGVAQFAILKLVAVAAVVLLIAVADRLRRRLPHEVSVRTSAALALGLQLCISVQLLAAVTNIVVLGTILAAGSSLS
;
A
#
# COMPACT_ATOMS: atom_id res chain seq x y z
N MET A 1 -0.13 -14.09 -8.73
CA MET A 1 -0.05 -14.14 -7.25
C MET A 1 0.41 -12.82 -6.66
N TRP A 2 1.65 -12.35 -6.93
CA TRP A 2 2.21 -11.12 -6.34
C TRP A 2 1.39 -9.85 -6.58
N LEU A 3 0.85 -9.64 -7.79
CA LEU A 3 0.01 -8.49 -8.08
C LEU A 3 -1.27 -8.46 -7.22
N GLY A 4 -1.94 -9.61 -7.05
CA GLY A 4 -3.11 -9.71 -6.19
C GLY A 4 -2.79 -9.43 -4.72
N LEU A 5 -1.65 -9.95 -4.23
CA LEU A 5 -1.16 -9.68 -2.88
C LEU A 5 -0.82 -8.20 -2.67
N PHE A 6 -0.23 -7.55 -3.67
CA PHE A 6 0.02 -6.12 -3.66
C PHE A 6 -1.29 -5.31 -3.61
N VAL A 7 -2.28 -5.62 -4.44
CA VAL A 7 -3.59 -4.94 -4.38
C VAL A 7 -4.24 -5.11 -3.00
N ALA A 8 -4.23 -6.34 -2.48
CA ALA A 8 -4.78 -6.62 -1.15
C ALA A 8 -4.04 -5.86 -0.03
N SER A 9 -2.71 -5.76 -0.09
CA SER A 9 -1.94 -5.02 0.91
C SER A 9 -2.21 -3.52 0.88
N GLN A 10 -2.44 -2.94 -0.31
CA GLN A 10 -2.80 -1.53 -0.44
C GLN A 10 -4.20 -1.22 0.13
N LEU A 11 -5.16 -2.14 -0.04
CA LEU A 11 -6.48 -2.03 0.56
C LEU A 11 -6.45 -2.18 2.08
N ALA A 12 -5.69 -3.15 2.58
CA ALA A 12 -5.51 -3.34 4.03
C ALA A 12 -4.90 -2.10 4.67
N ASP A 13 -3.87 -1.52 4.06
CA ASP A 13 -3.24 -0.29 4.54
C ASP A 13 -4.25 0.87 4.61
N LEU A 14 -5.04 1.07 3.55
CA LEU A 14 -6.09 2.08 3.53
C LEU A 14 -7.10 1.92 4.65
N LEU A 15 -7.55 0.68 4.89
CA LEU A 15 -8.48 0.38 5.96
C LEU A 15 -7.87 0.66 7.33
N THR A 16 -6.61 0.26 7.56
CA THR A 16 -5.93 0.50 8.83
C THR A 16 -5.70 1.98 9.12
N THR A 17 -5.29 2.77 8.11
CA THR A 17 -5.17 4.23 8.22
C THR A 17 -6.52 4.88 8.51
N ALA A 18 -7.57 4.52 7.76
CA ALA A 18 -8.91 5.07 7.97
C ALA A 18 -9.47 4.76 9.36
N LEU A 19 -9.23 3.54 9.87
CA LEU A 19 -9.61 3.15 11.22
C LEU A 19 -8.79 3.91 12.28
N SER A 20 -7.47 3.98 12.11
CA SER A 20 -6.57 4.72 13.02
C SER A 20 -7.04 6.17 13.18
N LEU A 21 -7.27 6.87 12.07
CA LEU A 21 -7.75 8.25 12.07
C LEU A 21 -9.16 8.38 12.68
N ARG A 22 -10.06 7.42 12.45
CA ARG A 22 -11.40 7.42 13.04
C ARG A 22 -11.37 7.32 14.57
N PHE A 23 -10.39 6.62 15.13
CA PHE A 23 -10.22 6.48 16.58
C PHE A 23 -9.30 7.54 17.20
N GLY A 24 -8.94 8.60 16.46
CA GLY A 24 -8.11 9.70 16.97
C GLY A 24 -6.60 9.45 16.86
N GLY A 25 -6.19 8.42 16.12
CA GLY A 25 -4.79 8.22 15.76
C GLY A 25 -4.26 9.31 14.84
N LEU A 26 -2.96 9.55 14.89
CA LEU A 26 -2.25 10.46 13.98
C LEU A 26 -1.46 9.67 12.96
N GLU A 27 -1.44 10.15 11.72
CA GLU A 27 -0.66 9.50 10.68
C GLU A 27 0.82 9.83 10.83
N ALA A 28 1.62 8.81 11.18
CA ALA A 28 3.04 8.96 11.47
C ALA A 28 3.88 9.29 10.23
N ASN A 29 3.38 8.99 9.03
CA ASN A 29 4.05 9.34 7.80
C ASN A 29 3.80 10.82 7.46
N PRO A 30 4.82 11.70 7.47
CA PRO A 30 4.64 13.14 7.26
C PRO A 30 4.07 13.48 5.89
N LEU A 31 4.38 12.68 4.85
CA LEU A 31 3.79 12.87 3.52
C LEU A 31 2.31 12.49 3.50
N ALA A 32 1.95 11.36 4.09
CA ALA A 32 0.55 10.93 4.17
C ALA A 32 -0.26 11.91 5.03
N SER A 33 0.29 12.32 6.17
CA SER A 33 -0.27 13.33 7.07
C SER A 33 -0.51 14.66 6.36
N GLY A 34 0.45 15.15 5.56
CA GLY A 34 0.27 16.36 4.75
C GLY A 34 -0.87 16.26 3.74
N ILE A 35 -1.01 15.11 3.06
CA ILE A 35 -2.10 14.87 2.10
C ILE A 35 -3.45 14.80 2.83
N ILE A 36 -3.51 14.11 3.96
CA ILE A 36 -4.73 13.98 4.77
C ILE A 36 -5.12 15.32 5.39
N ALA A 37 -4.17 16.14 5.84
CA ALA A 37 -4.44 17.47 6.37
C ALA A 37 -4.99 18.43 5.31
N GLY A 38 -4.51 18.31 4.05
CA GLY A 38 -4.98 19.17 2.95
C GLY A 38 -6.30 18.74 2.32
N GLY A 39 -6.63 17.44 2.35
CA GLY A 39 -7.72 16.87 1.54
C GLY A 39 -8.54 15.76 2.18
N GLY A 40 -8.25 15.41 3.43
CA GLY A 40 -8.87 14.31 4.15
C GLY A 40 -8.47 12.92 3.66
N VAL A 41 -9.06 11.90 4.29
CA VAL A 41 -8.80 10.48 4.02
C VAL A 41 -9.21 10.08 2.59
N ALA A 42 -10.24 10.71 2.03
CA ALA A 42 -10.70 10.43 0.68
C ALA A 42 -9.64 10.77 -0.39
N GLN A 43 -8.95 11.91 -0.26
CA GLN A 43 -7.89 12.29 -1.19
C GLN A 43 -6.69 11.33 -1.09
N PHE A 44 -6.32 10.93 0.13
CA PHE A 44 -5.31 9.89 0.34
C PHE A 44 -5.69 8.56 -0.31
N ALA A 45 -6.96 8.14 -0.17
CA ALA A 45 -7.48 6.92 -0.79
C ALA A 45 -7.42 6.97 -2.31
N ILE A 46 -7.86 8.08 -2.92
CA ILE A 46 -7.79 8.26 -4.38
C ILE A 46 -6.34 8.16 -4.87
N LEU A 47 -5.41 8.84 -4.21
CA LEU A 47 -4.01 8.85 -4.61
C LEU A 47 -3.38 7.44 -4.54
N LYS A 48 -3.71 6.67 -3.50
CA LYS A 48 -3.33 5.25 -3.42
C LYS A 48 -3.93 4.41 -4.53
N LEU A 49 -5.23 4.56 -4.82
CA LEU A 49 -5.88 3.81 -5.89
C LEU A 49 -5.28 4.12 -7.26
N VAL A 50 -4.91 5.38 -7.51
CA VAL A 50 -4.19 5.80 -8.72
C VAL A 50 -2.82 5.13 -8.80
N ALA A 51 -2.07 5.09 -7.69
CA ALA A 51 -0.78 4.40 -7.65
C ALA A 51 -0.92 2.89 -7.94
N VAL A 52 -1.93 2.23 -7.37
CA VAL A 52 -2.23 0.82 -7.66
C VAL A 52 -2.56 0.62 -9.14
N ALA A 53 -3.43 1.46 -9.70
CA ALA A 53 -3.80 1.40 -11.11
C ALA A 53 -2.58 1.59 -12.02
N ALA A 54 -1.68 2.52 -11.69
CA ALA A 54 -0.45 2.75 -12.45
C ALA A 54 0.47 1.50 -12.44
N VAL A 55 0.64 0.85 -11.29
CA VAL A 55 1.43 -0.38 -11.18
C VAL A 55 0.79 -1.52 -11.97
N VAL A 56 -0.53 -1.70 -11.87
CA VAL A 56 -1.27 -2.70 -12.65
C VAL A 56 -1.09 -2.46 -14.15
N LEU A 57 -1.20 -1.20 -14.60
CA LEU A 57 -1.04 -0.85 -16.00
C LEU A 57 0.41 -1.09 -16.47
N LEU A 58 1.41 -0.73 -15.66
CA LEU A 58 2.82 -0.96 -15.97
C LEU A 58 3.11 -2.45 -16.14
N ILE A 59 2.56 -3.30 -15.26
CA ILE A 59 2.70 -4.76 -15.36
C ILE A 59 1.98 -5.28 -16.61
N ALA A 60 0.79 -4.78 -16.93
CA ALA A 60 0.05 -5.19 -18.13
C ALA A 60 0.81 -4.82 -19.42
N VAL A 61 1.38 -3.60 -19.47
CA VAL A 61 2.23 -3.15 -20.59
C VAL A 61 3.49 -4.01 -20.67
N ALA A 62 4.14 -4.28 -19.55
CA ALA A 62 5.34 -5.11 -19.51
C ALA A 62 5.05 -6.55 -19.95
N ASP A 63 3.93 -7.16 -19.54
CA ASP A 63 3.52 -8.50 -20.02
C ASP A 63 3.24 -8.50 -21.52
N ARG A 64 2.59 -7.44 -22.03
CA ARG A 64 2.35 -7.30 -23.47
C ARG A 64 3.64 -7.16 -24.27
N LEU A 65 4.60 -6.38 -23.76
CA LEU A 65 5.89 -6.17 -24.41
C LEU A 65 6.77 -7.42 -24.33
N ARG A 66 6.73 -8.14 -23.20
CA ARG A 66 7.44 -9.40 -22.96
C ARG A 66 7.17 -10.43 -24.05
N ARG A 67 5.93 -10.54 -24.55
CA ARG A 67 5.56 -11.47 -25.64
C ARG A 67 6.27 -11.19 -26.96
N ARG A 68 6.90 -10.02 -27.11
CA ARG A 68 7.63 -9.60 -28.31
C ARG A 68 9.15 -9.57 -28.11
N LEU A 69 9.65 -9.89 -26.91
CA LEU A 69 11.06 -9.80 -26.55
C LEU A 69 11.76 -11.18 -26.59
N PRO A 70 13.09 -11.20 -26.78
CA PRO A 70 13.88 -12.42 -26.60
C PRO A 70 13.68 -13.04 -25.22
N HIS A 71 13.75 -14.36 -25.13
CA HIS A 71 13.40 -15.12 -23.94
C HIS A 71 14.15 -14.66 -22.68
N GLU A 72 15.46 -14.40 -22.79
CA GLU A 72 16.29 -13.93 -21.67
C GLU A 72 15.84 -12.57 -21.12
N VAL A 73 15.51 -11.63 -22.00
CA VAL A 73 15.03 -10.29 -21.60
C VAL A 73 13.67 -10.41 -20.92
N SER A 74 12.78 -11.24 -21.47
CA SER A 74 11.47 -11.54 -20.89
C SER A 74 11.57 -12.10 -19.46
N VAL A 75 12.51 -12.99 -19.19
CA VAL A 75 12.75 -13.55 -17.85
C VAL A 75 13.26 -12.47 -16.89
N ARG A 76 14.24 -11.66 -17.31
CA ARG A 76 14.79 -10.57 -16.48
C ARG A 76 13.73 -9.53 -16.12
N THR A 77 12.90 -9.11 -17.08
CA THR A 77 11.79 -8.18 -16.83
C THR A 77 10.79 -8.76 -15.83
N SER A 78 10.44 -10.04 -15.97
CA SER A 78 9.51 -10.70 -15.05
C SER A 78 10.08 -10.81 -13.63
N ALA A 79 11.36 -11.15 -13.50
CA ALA A 79 12.06 -11.22 -12.22
C ALA A 79 12.15 -9.84 -11.55
N ALA A 80 12.48 -8.80 -12.31
CA ALA A 80 12.54 -7.43 -11.80
C ALA A 80 11.17 -6.94 -11.30
N LEU A 81 10.09 -7.21 -12.05
CA LEU A 81 8.72 -6.88 -11.61
C LEU A 81 8.31 -7.65 -10.35
N ALA A 82 8.66 -8.94 -10.27
CA ALA A 82 8.37 -9.75 -9.09
C ALA A 82 9.13 -9.25 -7.86
N LEU A 83 10.43 -8.95 -7.99
CA LEU A 83 11.23 -8.38 -6.91
C LEU A 83 10.71 -7.01 -6.47
N GLY A 84 10.34 -6.14 -7.41
CA GLY A 84 9.74 -4.84 -7.10
C GLY A 84 8.45 -4.99 -6.31
N LEU A 85 7.54 -5.86 -6.76
CA LEU A 85 6.29 -6.14 -6.02
C LEU A 85 6.56 -6.73 -4.63
N GLN A 86 7.51 -7.66 -4.52
CA GLN A 86 7.89 -8.25 -3.23
C GLN A 86 8.44 -7.20 -2.27
N LEU A 87 9.33 -6.32 -2.72
CA LEU A 87 9.85 -5.23 -1.91
C LEU A 87 8.74 -4.28 -1.45
N CYS A 88 7.84 -3.89 -2.36
CA CYS A 88 6.68 -3.07 -2.00
C CYS A 88 5.80 -3.76 -0.94
N ILE A 89 5.49 -5.05 -1.10
CA ILE A 89 4.69 -5.82 -0.14
C ILE A 89 5.40 -5.90 1.22
N SER A 90 6.71 -6.15 1.24
CA SER A 90 7.49 -6.23 2.48
C SER A 90 7.51 -4.90 3.24
N VAL A 91 7.67 -3.78 2.53
CA VAL A 91 7.59 -2.44 3.14
C VAL A 91 6.18 -2.16 3.65
N GLN A 92 5.15 -2.54 2.88
CA GLN A 92 3.76 -2.38 3.30
C GLN A 92 3.43 -3.23 4.53
N LEU A 93 3.99 -4.44 4.64
CA LEU A 93 3.80 -5.31 5.79
C LEU A 93 4.40 -4.68 7.04
N LEU A 94 5.59 -4.07 6.94
CA LEU A 94 6.19 -3.35 8.05
C LEU A 94 5.30 -2.19 8.51
N ALA A 95 4.79 -1.38 7.57
CA ALA A 95 3.86 -0.31 7.86
C ALA A 95 2.56 -0.81 8.52
N ALA A 96 1.99 -1.92 8.01
CA ALA A 96 0.79 -2.53 8.56
C ALA A 96 0.99 -3.00 10.00
N VAL A 97 2.14 -3.61 10.32
CA VAL A 97 2.49 -4.00 11.70
C VAL A 97 2.53 -2.76 12.60
N THR A 98 3.18 -1.68 12.17
CA THR A 98 3.21 -0.42 12.92
C THR A 98 1.80 0.14 13.14
N ASN A 99 0.95 0.17 12.11
CA ASN A 99 -0.42 0.66 12.21
C ASN A 99 -1.28 -0.18 13.17
N ILE A 100 -1.13 -1.51 13.16
CA ILE A 100 -1.85 -2.41 14.09
C ILE A 100 -1.43 -2.15 15.54
N VAL A 101 -0.13 -2.00 15.81
CA VAL A 101 0.37 -1.70 17.16
C VAL A 101 -0.20 -0.37 17.66
N VAL A 102 -0.15 0.68 16.84
CA VAL A 102 -0.72 1.99 17.18
C VAL A 102 -2.23 1.87 17.45
N LEU A 103 -2.99 1.21 16.58
CA LEU A 103 -4.42 1.01 16.78
C LEU A 103 -4.72 0.26 18.10
N GLY A 104 -3.94 -0.79 18.40
CA GLY A 104 -4.05 -1.51 19.68
C GLY A 104 -3.82 -0.61 20.89
N THR A 105 -2.83 0.28 20.84
CA THR A 105 -2.58 1.25 21.92
C THR A 105 -3.72 2.25 22.10
N ILE A 106 -4.31 2.73 21.00
CA ILE A 106 -5.46 3.66 21.04
C ILE A 106 -6.68 2.99 21.67
N LEU A 107 -6.99 1.75 21.27
CA LEU A 107 -8.12 0.99 21.80
C LEU A 107 -7.95 0.67 23.29
N ALA A 108 -6.73 0.28 23.70
CA ALA A 108 -6.43 0.02 25.11
C ALA A 108 -6.57 1.29 25.97
N ALA A 109 -6.07 2.44 25.50
CA ALA A 109 -6.23 3.72 26.19
C ALA A 109 -7.71 4.13 26.31
N GLY A 110 -8.50 3.94 25.25
CA GLY A 110 -9.95 4.19 25.26
C GLY A 110 -10.71 3.33 26.27
N SER A 111 -10.32 2.06 26.45
CA SER A 111 -10.93 1.15 27.43
C SER A 111 -10.60 1.48 28.89
N SER A 112 -9.54 2.25 29.15
CA SER A 112 -9.15 2.67 30.50
C SER A 112 -9.85 3.94 31.00
N LEU A 113 -10.61 4.60 30.13
CA LEU A 113 -11.36 5.84 30.41
C LEU A 113 -12.87 5.62 30.54
N SER A 114 -13.36 4.38 30.37
CA SER A 114 -14.76 3.96 30.53
C SER A 114 -14.95 3.15 31.81
#